data_AF-A0A526V3L0-F1
#
_entry.id   AF-A0A526V3L0-F1
#
_cell.length_a   1.000
_cell.length_b   1.000
_cell.length_c   1.000
_cell.angle_alpha   90.00
_cell.angle_beta   90.00
_cell.angle_gamma   90.00
#
_symmetry.space_group_name_H-M   'P 1'
#
loop_
_entity.id
_entity.type
_entity.pdbx_description
1 polymer ?
#
loop_
_entity_poly.entity_id
_entity_poly.type
_entity_poly.pdbx_seq_one_letter_code
_entity_poly.pdbx_strand_id
1 'polypeptide(L)' 'DKFGVSWQVVPEQLPRLLLDPDRAKAGRVMSAMMQMSKIDIARIEEAARG' A
#
# COMPACT_ATOMS: atom_id res chain seq x y z
N ASP A 1 14.16 13.04 6.62
CA ASP A 1 15.42 12.97 5.84
C ASP A 1 16.35 14.11 6.29
N LYS A 2 17.55 14.23 5.71
CA LYS A 2 18.56 15.24 6.08
C LYS A 2 18.10 16.70 5.86
N PHE A 3 17.12 16.93 4.99
CA PHE A 3 16.64 18.25 4.58
C PHE A 3 15.18 18.54 4.99
N GLY A 4 14.54 17.64 5.75
CA GLY A 4 13.15 17.82 6.21
C GLY A 4 12.09 17.68 5.12
N VAL A 5 12.44 17.07 3.99
CA VAL A 5 11.53 16.75 2.89
C VAL A 5 10.71 15.50 3.20
N SER A 6 9.38 15.61 3.10
CA SER A 6 8.50 14.45 3.18
C SER A 6 8.59 13.63 1.88
N TRP A 7 8.96 12.36 2.00
CA TRP A 7 9.03 11.41 0.90
C TRP A 7 8.48 10.04 1.32
N GLN A 8 8.02 9.26 0.35
CA GLN A 8 7.55 7.89 0.55
C GLN A 8 8.24 6.94 -0.43
N VAL A 9 8.66 5.78 0.07
CA VAL A 9 8.99 4.63 -0.79
C VAL A 9 7.69 3.98 -1.18
N VAL A 10 7.30 4.12 -2.44
CA VAL A 10 6.10 3.48 -2.99
C VAL A 10 6.53 2.28 -3.82
N PRO A 11 6.20 1.03 -3.43
CA PRO A 11 6.44 -0.13 -4.27
C PRO A 11 5.62 -0.04 -5.56
N GLU A 12 6.17 -0.53 -6.67
CA GLU A 12 5.52 -0.47 -7.98
C GLU A 12 4.16 -1.18 -8.02
N GLN A 13 3.99 -2.21 -7.20
CA GLN A 13 2.76 -2.98 -7.07
C GLN A 13 1.65 -2.23 -6.34
N LEU A 14 1.99 -1.31 -5.43
CA LEU A 14 1.00 -0.66 -4.57
C LEU A 14 -0.02 0.16 -5.38
N PRO A 15 0.37 1.02 -6.35
CA PRO A 15 -0.59 1.70 -7.22
C PRO A 15 -1.48 0.73 -8.01
N ARG A 16 -0.93 -0.41 -8.47
CA ARG A 16 -1.69 -1.41 -9.23
C ARG A 16 -2.78 -2.06 -8.38
N LEU A 17 -2.47 -2.36 -7.12
CA LEU A 17 -3.40 -2.98 -6.17
C LEU A 17 -4.47 -2.00 -5.66
N LEU A 18 -4.11 -0.72 -5.47
CA LEU A 18 -5.07 0.32 -5.10
C LEU A 18 -6.05 0.68 -6.23
N LEU A 19 -5.62 0.53 -7.48
CA LEU A 19 -6.43 0.77 -8.69
C LEU A 19 -7.08 -0.49 -9.25
N ASP A 20 -7.04 -1.61 -8.52
CA ASP A 20 -7.63 -2.87 -8.96
C ASP A 20 -9.16 -2.68 -9.18
N PRO A 21 -9.74 -3.20 -10.28
CA PRO A 21 -11.18 -3.13 -10.54
C PRO A 21 -12.02 -3.81 -9.44
N ASP A 22 -11.45 -4.78 -8.73
CA ASP A 22 -12.04 -5.34 -7.52
C ASP A 22 -11.93 -4.33 -6.37
N ARG A 23 -13.04 -3.62 -6.14
CA ARG A 23 -13.13 -2.60 -5.08
C ARG A 23 -12.97 -3.18 -3.68
N ALA A 24 -13.35 -4.44 -3.44
CA ALA A 24 -13.17 -5.06 -2.14
C ALA A 24 -11.69 -5.32 -1.88
N LYS A 25 -10.97 -5.81 -2.90
CA LYS A 25 -9.51 -5.97 -2.85
C LYS A 25 -8.79 -4.64 -2.63
N ALA A 26 -9.10 -3.62 -3.43
CA ALA A 26 -8.52 -2.30 -3.27
C ALA A 26 -8.81 -1.71 -1.87
N GLY A 27 -10.01 -1.96 -1.34
CA GLY A 27 -10.40 -1.60 0.02
C GLY A 27 -9.52 -2.22 1.10
N ARG A 28 -9.26 -3.54 1.02
CA ARG A 28 -8.37 -4.23 1.98
C ARG A 28 -6.93 -3.72 1.91
N VAL A 29 -6.43 -3.49 0.70
CA VAL A 29 -5.10 -2.91 0.47
C VAL A 29 -4.98 -1.53 1.10
N MET A 30 -5.99 -0.66 0.89
CA MET A 30 -6.05 0.67 1.48
C MET A 30 -6.09 0.61 3.02
N SER A 31 -6.95 -0.25 3.59
CA SER A 31 -7.05 -0.43 5.05
C SER A 31 -5.75 -0.93 5.67
N ALA A 32 -5.04 -1.85 5.01
CA ALA A 32 -3.75 -2.33 5.47
C ALA A 32 -2.68 -1.23 5.41
N MET A 33 -2.62 -0.47 4.31
CA MET A 33 -1.67 0.63 4.13
C MET A 33 -1.82 1.71 5.21
N MET A 34 -3.05 2.07 5.59
CA MET A 34 -3.30 3.10 6.61
C MET A 34 -2.78 2.73 8.01
N GLN A 35 -2.50 1.45 8.27
CA GLN A 35 -1.95 0.97 9.53
C GLN A 35 -0.40 0.95 9.53
N MET A 36 0.23 1.29 8.40
CA MET A 36 1.67 1.17 8.20
C MET A 36 2.36 2.54 8.26
N SER A 37 3.45 2.60 9.04
CA SER A 37 4.40 3.73 8.97
C SER A 37 5.42 3.55 7.84
N LYS A 38 5.71 2.30 7.46
CA LYS A 38 6.53 1.92 6.31
C LYS A 38 5.78 0.85 5.53
N ILE A 39 5.70 1.02 4.21
CA ILE A 39 4.99 0.06 3.36
C ILE A 39 5.76 -1.28 3.34
N ASP A 40 5.06 -2.33 3.74
CA ASP A 40 5.49 -3.72 3.63
C ASP A 40 4.70 -4.38 2.49
N ILE A 41 5.39 -4.69 1.39
CA ILE A 41 4.74 -5.24 0.20
C ILE A 41 4.12 -6.62 0.45
N ALA A 42 4.76 -7.46 1.28
CA ALA A 42 4.23 -8.80 1.56
C ALA A 42 2.88 -8.71 2.28
N ARG A 43 2.78 -7.82 3.27
CA ARG A 43 1.51 -7.55 3.98
C ARG A 43 0.44 -6.94 3.09
N ILE A 44 0.83 -6.06 2.17
CA ILE A 44 -0.09 -5.49 1.19
C ILE A 44 -0.63 -6.56 0.24
N GLU A 45 0.21 -7.48 -0.24
CA GLU A 45 -0.21 -8.60 -1.07
C GLU A 45 -1.08 -9.61 -0.31
N GLU A 46 -0.78 -9.88 0.95
CA GLU A 46 -1.63 -10.69 1.83
C GLU A 46 -3.03 -10.07 1.98
N ALA A 47 -3.11 -8.76 2.24
CA ALA A 47 -4.38 -8.05 2.32
C ALA A 47 -5.16 -8.11 1.00
N ALA A 48 -4.46 -8.07 -0.14
CA ALA A 48 -5.09 -8.23 -1.45
C ALA A 48 -5.69 -9.64 -1.66
N ARG A 49 -5.03 -10.68 -1.13
CA ARG A 49 -5.45 -12.10 -1.28
C ARG A 49 -6.57 -12.55 -0.33
N GLY A 50 -6.76 -11.86 0.80
CA GLY A 50 -7.90 -12.09 1.72
C GLY A 50 -9.23 -11.65 1.11
#